data_AF-A0A6V7U8D4-F1
#
_entry.id   AF-A0A6V7U8D4-F1
#
_cell.length_a   1.000
_cell.length_b   1.000
_cell.length_c   1.000
_cell.angle_alpha   90.00
_cell.angle_beta   90.00
_cell.angle_gamma   90.00
#
_symmetry.space_group_name_H-M   'P 1'
#
loop_
_entity.id
_entity.type
_entity.pdbx_description
1 polymer ?
#
loop_
_entity_poly.entity_id
_entity_poly.type
_entity_poly.pdbx_seq_one_letter_code
_entity_poly.pdbx_strand_id
1 'polypeptide(L)'
;MQNNKNSSEQILVRRLRPIYDAIDAGQYKKAILEADKVLKKHSQINGARALKALALIRTGKFLIYYLNTFIILDRTNEALNILRNLETDLADEEFNENTIQAVCHCYKELNSPERIVTLYSLLTKKYPKNEKLARELFFAHIRTKDFRHQQQIATQLYKDTNMPQYCCWAIMSILMQGYQNKKLADLMLFPLAEKMLEKLPINDLCRMQGGIELRLIMLESRGRISEAIEFIEVIQRQRLFTDIDKMRLKIKLNNLYRACGSSNSSIKCIEEDMNEWTNWVNLVDLIITKVSSIEDQSQRVSSLNKHIEMWDVLMSECYAKVSHASELRGPLMGRLLFMDKIINSNILTKDQLIETKLGNPLKALEELADIVCDRPFGFADMKLFLHLLKDEEGKQLLDHISLITTKMEDLASAECSGVDSNKNLPTATNESVGSFPSRLKINKKRQEGNPLIKYIRNVVFEWDSEIKSDFECSRNCGIVYLSAKYHKLHPGYIETRLKDLSRYKIKILLLLINVDDPSFLLRDLNLLCYRVQITLVLSYSVEEAAEYVETFKKTENKNFEKALEDINKWKQQ
;
A
#
# COMPACT_ATOMS: atom_id res chain seq x y z
N MET A 1 8.06 32.27 -41.02
CA MET A 1 6.96 31.28 -41.03
C MET A 1 6.72 30.61 -39.67
N GLN A 2 7.72 30.41 -38.80
CA GLN A 2 7.52 29.87 -37.43
C GLN A 2 6.71 30.81 -36.48
N ASN A 3 6.85 32.14 -36.60
CA ASN A 3 6.10 33.09 -35.76
C ASN A 3 4.57 33.10 -36.00
N ASN A 4 4.11 32.70 -37.20
CA ASN A 4 2.68 32.60 -37.49
C ASN A 4 2.06 31.29 -36.98
N LYS A 5 2.82 30.17 -36.91
CA LYS A 5 2.31 28.91 -36.32
C LYS A 5 2.08 29.05 -34.80
N ASN A 6 3.01 29.69 -34.08
CA ASN A 6 2.89 29.93 -32.64
C ASN A 6 1.72 30.86 -32.28
N SER A 7 1.41 31.87 -33.10
CA SER A 7 0.28 32.76 -32.86
C SER A 7 -1.06 32.08 -33.15
N SER A 8 -1.16 31.25 -34.18
CA SER A 8 -2.35 30.43 -34.42
C SER A 8 -2.60 29.39 -33.32
N GLU A 9 -1.57 28.72 -32.82
CA GLU A 9 -1.70 27.78 -31.69
C GLU A 9 -2.11 28.47 -30.39
N GLN A 10 -1.54 29.64 -30.09
CA GLN A 10 -1.96 30.43 -28.91
C GLN A 10 -3.41 30.92 -29.01
N ILE A 11 -3.88 31.29 -30.21
CA ILE A 11 -5.28 31.66 -30.45
C ILE A 11 -6.20 30.45 -30.28
N LEU A 12 -5.78 29.26 -30.75
CA LEU A 12 -6.52 28.01 -30.56
C LEU A 12 -6.61 27.61 -29.08
N VAL A 13 -5.51 27.67 -28.33
CA VAL A 13 -5.48 27.38 -26.89
C VAL A 13 -6.37 28.33 -26.11
N ARG A 14 -6.33 29.65 -26.41
CA ARG A 14 -7.21 30.64 -25.77
C ARG A 14 -8.71 30.39 -26.02
N ARG A 15 -9.06 29.84 -27.19
CA ARG A 15 -10.45 29.52 -27.56
C ARG A 15 -10.93 28.18 -27.00
N LEU A 16 -10.04 27.23 -26.76
CA LEU A 16 -10.37 25.94 -26.15
C LEU A 16 -10.39 26.00 -24.61
N ARG A 17 -9.71 26.98 -24.01
CA ARG A 17 -9.65 27.17 -22.55
C ARG A 17 -11.02 27.26 -21.86
N PRO A 18 -12.02 28.00 -22.36
CA PRO A 18 -13.36 28.02 -21.76
C PRO A 18 -14.05 26.65 -21.76
N ILE A 19 -13.72 25.78 -22.74
CA ILE A 19 -14.25 24.42 -22.81
C ILE A 19 -13.56 23.54 -21.76
N TYR A 20 -12.23 23.65 -21.61
CA TYR A 20 -11.49 22.97 -20.55
C TYR A 20 -11.97 23.39 -19.15
N ASP A 21 -12.08 24.70 -18.89
CA ASP A 21 -12.54 25.22 -17.60
C ASP A 21 -13.96 24.72 -17.25
N ALA A 22 -14.85 24.62 -18.25
CA ALA A 22 -16.20 24.09 -18.06
C ALA A 22 -16.23 22.57 -17.82
N ILE A 23 -15.31 21.82 -18.44
CA ILE A 23 -15.16 20.38 -18.22
C ILE A 23 -14.58 20.10 -16.83
N ASP A 24 -13.56 20.84 -16.41
CA ASP A 24 -12.91 20.70 -15.10
C ASP A 24 -13.83 21.11 -13.95
N ALA A 25 -14.70 22.11 -14.18
CA ALA A 25 -15.77 22.49 -13.26
C ALA A 25 -16.95 21.49 -13.20
N GLY A 26 -16.93 20.41 -14.00
CA GLY A 26 -18.02 19.43 -14.09
C GLY A 26 -19.30 19.97 -14.75
N GLN A 27 -19.26 21.13 -15.40
CA GLN A 27 -20.40 21.80 -16.04
C GLN A 27 -20.54 21.38 -17.50
N TYR A 28 -20.79 20.09 -17.75
CA TYR A 28 -20.72 19.51 -19.10
C TYR A 28 -21.73 20.09 -20.11
N LYS A 29 -22.94 20.48 -19.67
CA LYS A 29 -23.92 21.15 -20.56
C LYS A 29 -23.41 22.50 -21.06
N LYS A 30 -22.71 23.25 -20.21
CA LYS A 30 -22.07 24.52 -20.56
C LYS A 30 -20.88 24.29 -21.50
N ALA A 31 -20.09 23.24 -21.25
CA ALA A 31 -18.99 22.86 -22.13
C ALA A 31 -19.47 22.53 -23.55
N ILE A 32 -20.61 21.85 -23.71
CA ILE A 32 -21.21 21.57 -25.03
C ILE A 32 -21.61 22.88 -25.74
N LEU A 33 -22.26 23.81 -25.03
CA LEU A 33 -22.66 25.10 -25.61
C LEU A 33 -21.46 25.94 -26.04
N GLU A 34 -20.39 25.98 -25.25
CA GLU A 34 -19.16 26.68 -25.61
C GLU A 34 -18.46 26.00 -26.80
N ALA A 35 -18.46 24.67 -26.86
CA ALA A 35 -17.93 23.95 -28.02
C ALA A 35 -18.74 24.23 -29.29
N ASP A 36 -20.08 24.25 -29.23
CA ASP A 36 -20.94 24.59 -30.37
C ASP A 36 -20.74 26.03 -30.85
N LYS A 37 -20.48 26.99 -29.95
CA LYS A 37 -20.12 28.37 -30.32
C LYS A 37 -18.81 28.43 -31.10
N VAL A 38 -17.81 27.64 -30.69
CA VAL A 38 -16.52 27.56 -31.38
C VAL A 38 -16.69 26.89 -32.74
N LEU A 39 -17.45 25.80 -32.83
CA LEU A 39 -17.67 25.06 -34.08
C LEU A 39 -18.51 25.83 -35.10
N LYS A 40 -19.45 26.69 -34.66
CA LYS A 40 -20.19 27.61 -35.56
C LYS A 40 -19.30 28.66 -36.21
N LYS A 41 -18.26 29.14 -35.50
CA LYS A 41 -17.32 30.15 -36.02
C LYS A 41 -16.16 29.53 -36.81
N HIS A 42 -15.74 28.34 -36.43
CA HIS A 42 -14.64 27.61 -37.04
C HIS A 42 -14.97 26.12 -37.08
N SER A 43 -15.59 25.68 -38.17
CA SER A 43 -16.09 24.31 -38.32
C SER A 43 -15.00 23.24 -38.29
N GLN A 44 -13.76 23.58 -38.65
CA GLN A 44 -12.62 22.65 -38.79
C GLN A 44 -11.72 22.50 -37.54
N ILE A 45 -12.05 23.09 -36.39
CA ILE A 45 -11.20 22.93 -35.20
C ILE A 45 -11.43 21.54 -34.58
N ASN A 46 -10.56 20.60 -34.93
CA ASN A 46 -10.61 19.20 -34.46
C ASN A 46 -10.54 19.07 -32.93
N GLY A 47 -9.78 19.94 -32.24
CA GLY A 47 -9.75 19.99 -30.77
C GLY A 47 -11.10 20.34 -30.12
N ALA A 48 -11.89 21.24 -30.73
CA ALA A 48 -13.21 21.61 -30.21
C ALA A 48 -14.24 20.49 -30.40
N ARG A 49 -14.14 19.77 -31.53
CA ARG A 49 -14.95 18.56 -31.79
C ARG A 49 -14.62 17.44 -30.79
N ALA A 50 -13.35 17.22 -30.51
CA ALA A 50 -12.91 16.21 -29.54
C ALA A 50 -13.39 16.54 -28.11
N LEU A 51 -13.29 17.80 -27.69
CA LEU A 51 -13.81 18.23 -26.38
C LEU A 51 -15.34 18.22 -26.31
N LYS A 52 -16.04 18.51 -27.42
CA LYS A 52 -17.50 18.32 -27.51
C LYS A 52 -17.85 16.85 -27.30
N ALA A 53 -17.17 15.94 -28.00
CA ALA A 53 -17.37 14.50 -27.83
C ALA A 53 -17.11 14.06 -26.38
N LEU A 54 -16.04 14.57 -25.74
CA LEU A 54 -15.74 14.29 -24.34
C LEU A 54 -16.85 14.78 -23.40
N ALA A 55 -17.33 16.02 -23.60
CA ALA A 55 -18.41 16.57 -22.79
C ALA A 55 -19.73 15.78 -23.00
N LEU A 56 -20.04 15.36 -24.23
CA LEU A 56 -21.18 14.51 -24.54
C LEU A 56 -21.08 13.14 -23.84
N ILE A 57 -19.92 12.49 -23.88
CA ILE A 57 -19.67 11.21 -23.19
C ILE A 57 -19.86 11.37 -21.67
N ARG A 58 -19.32 12.44 -21.08
CA ARG A 58 -19.47 12.72 -19.64
C ARG A 58 -20.90 13.08 -19.26
N THR A 59 -21.68 13.74 -20.12
CA THR A 59 -23.12 13.95 -19.88
C THR A 59 -23.94 12.66 -20.01
N GLY A 60 -23.56 11.76 -20.92
CA GLY A 60 -24.25 10.49 -21.14
C GLY A 60 -23.97 9.44 -20.08
N LYS A 61 -22.92 9.63 -19.26
CA LYS A 61 -22.42 8.66 -18.28
C LYS A 61 -23.24 8.51 -16.99
N PHE A 62 -24.44 9.10 -16.90
CA PHE A 62 -25.25 9.02 -15.68
C PHE A 62 -26.21 7.81 -15.60
N LEU A 63 -26.14 6.83 -16.51
CA LEU A 63 -27.11 5.73 -16.49
C LEU A 63 -26.55 4.35 -16.89
N ILE A 64 -25.47 3.91 -16.26
CA ILE A 64 -25.10 2.48 -16.27
C ILE A 64 -24.71 2.09 -14.86
N TYR A 65 -25.70 1.71 -14.04
CA TYR A 65 -25.41 0.86 -12.88
C TYR A 65 -26.50 -0.15 -12.50
N TYR A 66 -27.69 -0.10 -13.09
CA TYR A 66 -28.65 -1.20 -12.94
C TYR A 66 -29.42 -1.41 -14.23
N LEU A 67 -29.46 -2.68 -14.65
CA LEU A 67 -30.22 -3.28 -15.75
C LEU A 67 -29.47 -3.39 -17.08
N ASN A 68 -29.18 -4.65 -17.44
CA ASN A 68 -28.85 -5.14 -18.78
C ASN A 68 -29.87 -4.66 -19.82
N THR A 69 -29.72 -3.44 -20.33
CA THR A 69 -30.51 -2.97 -21.48
C THR A 69 -29.65 -2.08 -22.37
N PHE A 70 -29.55 -2.53 -23.62
CA PHE A 70 -28.88 -1.89 -24.73
C PHE A 70 -29.68 -0.63 -25.14
N ILE A 71 -29.45 0.50 -24.47
CA ILE A 71 -29.88 1.81 -24.98
C ILE A 71 -28.65 2.70 -25.01
N ILE A 72 -27.98 2.69 -26.16
CA ILE A 72 -26.96 3.68 -26.50
C ILE A 72 -27.71 5.01 -26.66
N LEU A 73 -27.71 5.84 -25.62
CA LEU A 73 -28.32 7.18 -25.63
C LEU A 73 -27.84 7.95 -26.86
N ASP A 74 -28.74 8.59 -27.63
CA ASP A 74 -28.46 9.31 -28.89
C ASP A 74 -27.21 10.21 -28.85
N ARG A 75 -26.90 10.80 -27.70
CA ARG A 75 -25.73 11.66 -27.48
C ARG A 75 -24.39 10.92 -27.50
N THR A 76 -24.38 9.65 -27.11
CA THR A 76 -23.19 8.79 -27.22
C THR A 76 -22.96 8.34 -28.66
N ASN A 77 -24.03 8.12 -29.44
CA ASN A 77 -23.93 7.91 -30.89
C ASN A 77 -23.44 9.16 -31.62
N GLU A 78 -23.92 10.35 -31.25
CA GLU A 78 -23.43 11.63 -31.77
C GLU A 78 -21.91 11.78 -31.47
N ALA A 79 -21.49 11.52 -30.23
CA ALA A 79 -20.08 11.55 -29.85
C ALA A 79 -19.24 10.54 -30.66
N LEU A 80 -19.73 9.32 -30.88
CA LEU A 80 -19.04 8.30 -31.66
C LEU A 80 -18.91 8.68 -33.14
N ASN A 81 -19.92 9.30 -33.74
CA ASN A 81 -19.86 9.82 -35.11
C ASN A 81 -18.86 10.98 -35.22
N ILE A 82 -18.84 11.88 -34.24
CA ILE A 82 -17.83 12.94 -34.18
C ILE A 82 -16.42 12.33 -34.10
N LEU A 83 -16.22 11.30 -33.29
CA LEU A 83 -14.93 10.63 -33.15
C LEU A 83 -14.49 9.91 -34.44
N ARG A 84 -15.42 9.26 -35.16
CA ARG A 84 -15.11 8.64 -36.47
C ARG A 84 -14.70 9.66 -37.52
N ASN A 85 -15.40 10.80 -37.58
CA ASN A 85 -15.02 11.89 -38.48
C ASN A 85 -13.67 12.50 -38.07
N LEU A 86 -13.37 12.55 -36.77
CA LEU A 86 -12.06 12.97 -36.29
C LEU A 86 -10.95 11.97 -36.65
N GLU A 87 -11.22 10.67 -36.67
CA GLU A 87 -10.23 9.67 -37.12
C GLU A 87 -9.87 9.83 -38.59
N THR A 88 -10.84 10.17 -39.46
CA THR A 88 -10.57 10.48 -40.86
C THR A 88 -9.82 11.80 -41.00
N ASP A 89 -10.22 12.84 -40.27
CA ASP A 89 -9.63 14.17 -40.41
C ASP A 89 -8.22 14.24 -39.79
N LEU A 90 -7.97 13.50 -38.70
CA LEU A 90 -6.64 13.34 -38.11
C LEU A 90 -5.70 12.50 -38.99
N ALA A 91 -6.24 11.80 -39.99
CA ALA A 91 -5.40 11.23 -41.02
C ALA A 91 -4.82 12.37 -41.88
N ASP A 92 -5.59 13.39 -42.22
CA ASP A 92 -5.18 14.34 -43.26
C ASP A 92 -4.46 15.60 -42.73
N GLU A 93 -4.62 15.95 -41.45
CA GLU A 93 -4.00 17.16 -40.85
C GLU A 93 -2.65 16.94 -40.12
N GLU A 94 -1.90 18.04 -39.98
CA GLU A 94 -0.66 18.10 -39.18
C GLU A 94 -0.91 17.78 -37.69
N PHE A 95 0.01 17.03 -37.09
CA PHE A 95 -0.01 16.53 -35.72
C PHE A 95 -0.32 17.61 -34.66
N ASN A 96 -1.49 17.53 -34.02
CA ASN A 96 -1.86 18.35 -32.86
C ASN A 96 -2.04 17.46 -31.61
N GLU A 97 -1.03 17.45 -30.74
CA GLU A 97 -0.92 16.60 -29.55
C GLU A 97 -2.14 16.70 -28.62
N ASN A 98 -2.65 17.92 -28.42
CA ASN A 98 -3.79 18.20 -27.55
C ASN A 98 -5.08 17.54 -28.04
N THR A 99 -5.29 17.50 -29.37
CA THR A 99 -6.47 16.88 -29.97
C THR A 99 -6.43 15.35 -29.81
N ILE A 100 -5.26 14.74 -30.02
CA ILE A 100 -5.08 13.29 -29.85
C ILE A 100 -5.30 12.87 -28.40
N GLN A 101 -4.76 13.64 -27.44
CA GLN A 101 -4.99 13.37 -26.01
C GLN A 101 -6.48 13.47 -25.66
N ALA A 102 -7.20 14.49 -26.15
CA ALA A 102 -8.64 14.62 -25.94
C ALA A 102 -9.42 13.42 -26.53
N VAL A 103 -9.07 12.95 -27.73
CA VAL A 103 -9.65 11.74 -28.33
C VAL A 103 -9.32 10.48 -27.52
N CYS A 104 -8.09 10.33 -27.04
CA CYS A 104 -7.68 9.25 -26.15
C CYS A 104 -8.48 9.26 -24.83
N HIS A 105 -8.78 10.43 -24.26
CA HIS A 105 -9.65 10.55 -23.10
C HIS A 105 -11.08 10.10 -23.42
N CYS A 106 -11.62 10.44 -24.60
CA CYS A 106 -12.91 9.95 -25.06
C CYS A 106 -12.93 8.41 -25.12
N TYR A 107 -11.92 7.79 -25.74
CA TYR A 107 -11.85 6.33 -25.86
C TYR A 107 -11.62 5.59 -24.54
N LYS A 108 -10.84 6.19 -23.62
CA LYS A 108 -10.72 5.68 -22.24
C LYS A 108 -12.08 5.70 -21.54
N GLU A 109 -12.87 6.75 -21.73
CA GLU A 109 -14.18 6.86 -21.10
C GLU A 109 -15.23 5.92 -21.71
N LEU A 110 -15.13 5.62 -23.00
CA LEU A 110 -15.95 4.65 -23.72
C LEU A 110 -15.49 3.20 -23.52
N ASN A 111 -14.47 2.95 -22.69
CA ASN A 111 -13.88 1.64 -22.45
C ASN A 111 -13.51 0.89 -23.74
N SER A 112 -13.03 1.61 -24.76
CA SER A 112 -12.69 1.07 -26.08
C SER A 112 -11.19 1.25 -26.39
N PRO A 113 -10.30 0.50 -25.71
CA PRO A 113 -8.86 0.66 -25.85
C PRO A 113 -8.31 0.27 -27.23
N GLU A 114 -9.01 -0.59 -27.97
CA GLU A 114 -8.63 -1.03 -29.33
C GLU A 114 -8.53 0.15 -30.32
N ARG A 115 -9.44 1.13 -30.19
CA ARG A 115 -9.44 2.32 -31.05
C ARG A 115 -8.24 3.24 -30.81
N ILE A 116 -7.71 3.23 -29.59
CA ILE A 116 -6.49 3.96 -29.25
C ILE A 116 -5.30 3.34 -30.01
N VAL A 117 -5.25 2.00 -30.08
CA VAL A 117 -4.22 1.28 -30.84
C VAL A 117 -4.32 1.60 -32.34
N THR A 118 -5.52 1.56 -32.93
CA THR A 118 -5.69 1.88 -34.35
C THR A 118 -5.25 3.32 -34.64
N LEU A 119 -5.66 4.29 -33.82
CA LEU A 119 -5.25 5.69 -33.96
C LEU A 119 -3.73 5.86 -33.95
N TYR A 120 -3.06 5.36 -32.90
CA TYR A 120 -1.60 5.47 -32.81
C TYR A 120 -0.87 4.67 -33.90
N SER A 121 -1.44 3.55 -34.37
CA SER A 121 -0.84 2.78 -35.47
C SER A 121 -0.83 3.58 -36.79
N LEU A 122 -1.89 4.35 -37.06
CA LEU A 122 -1.97 5.24 -38.22
C LEU A 122 -0.96 6.39 -38.11
N LEU A 123 -0.85 6.98 -36.91
CA LEU A 123 0.08 8.09 -36.66
C LEU A 123 1.55 7.66 -36.76
N THR A 124 1.90 6.49 -36.21
CA THR A 124 3.27 5.95 -36.29
C THR A 124 3.66 5.58 -37.72
N LYS A 125 2.71 5.12 -38.55
CA LYS A 125 2.96 4.90 -40.00
C LYS A 125 3.26 6.22 -40.74
N LYS A 126 2.62 7.32 -40.36
CA LYS A 126 2.84 8.65 -40.97
C LYS A 126 4.12 9.32 -40.49
N TYR A 127 4.44 9.18 -39.21
CA TYR A 127 5.59 9.80 -38.57
C TYR A 127 6.51 8.75 -37.91
N PRO A 128 7.20 7.90 -38.70
CA PRO A 128 7.96 6.76 -38.18
C PRO A 128 9.17 7.16 -37.32
N LYS A 129 9.71 8.37 -37.51
CA LYS A 129 10.86 8.88 -36.73
C LYS A 129 10.48 9.49 -35.37
N ASN A 130 9.19 9.58 -35.04
CA ASN A 130 8.76 10.21 -33.79
C ASN A 130 8.69 9.20 -32.63
N GLU A 131 9.70 9.23 -31.78
CA GLU A 131 9.82 8.39 -30.59
C GLU A 131 8.61 8.49 -29.64
N LYS A 132 8.01 9.68 -29.48
CA LYS A 132 6.86 9.88 -28.57
C LYS A 132 5.64 9.08 -29.02
N LEU A 133 5.35 9.05 -30.32
CA LEU A 133 4.21 8.31 -30.87
C LEU A 133 4.38 6.79 -30.72
N ALA A 134 5.59 6.30 -30.97
CA ALA A 134 5.90 4.89 -30.78
C ALA A 134 5.81 4.47 -29.31
N ARG A 135 6.20 5.33 -28.35
CA ARG A 135 5.99 5.09 -26.92
C ARG A 135 4.50 5.03 -26.54
N GLU A 136 3.69 5.97 -27.02
CA GLU A 136 2.25 5.95 -26.74
C GLU A 136 1.56 4.72 -27.37
N LEU A 137 1.99 4.30 -28.56
CA LEU A 137 1.53 3.06 -29.18
C LEU A 137 1.88 1.83 -28.33
N PHE A 138 3.11 1.77 -27.78
CA PHE A 138 3.51 0.73 -26.84
C PHE A 138 2.59 0.67 -25.61
N PHE A 139 2.27 1.83 -24.98
CA PHE A 139 1.34 1.88 -23.85
C PHE A 139 -0.11 1.56 -24.24
N ALA A 140 -0.51 1.83 -25.48
CA ALA A 140 -1.81 1.41 -25.99
C ALA A 140 -1.91 -0.14 -26.07
N HIS A 141 -0.88 -0.82 -26.56
CA HIS A 141 -0.82 -2.28 -26.60
C HIS A 141 -0.78 -2.94 -25.21
N ILE A 142 -0.21 -2.27 -24.19
CA ILE A 142 -0.29 -2.74 -22.80
C ILE A 142 -1.75 -2.86 -22.35
N ARG A 143 -2.60 -1.89 -22.71
CA ARG A 143 -4.02 -1.88 -22.32
C ARG A 143 -4.83 -2.97 -23.01
N THR A 144 -4.49 -3.31 -24.25
CA THR A 144 -5.14 -4.40 -25.01
C THR A 144 -4.53 -5.78 -24.74
N LYS A 145 -3.46 -5.85 -23.92
CA LYS A 145 -2.69 -7.09 -23.61
C LYS A 145 -2.10 -7.78 -24.85
N ASP A 146 -1.84 -7.02 -25.90
CA ASP A 146 -1.18 -7.51 -27.11
C ASP A 146 0.34 -7.37 -26.99
N PHE A 147 0.94 -8.35 -26.30
CA PHE A 147 2.36 -8.31 -25.95
C PHE A 147 3.29 -8.61 -27.13
N ARG A 148 2.79 -9.17 -28.23
CA ARG A 148 3.58 -9.47 -29.44
C ARG A 148 3.93 -8.19 -30.19
N HIS A 149 2.94 -7.36 -30.47
CA HIS A 149 3.18 -6.05 -31.09
C HIS A 149 3.93 -5.12 -30.14
N GLN A 150 3.68 -5.22 -28.83
CA GLN A 150 4.44 -4.51 -27.81
C GLN A 150 5.95 -4.80 -27.90
N GLN A 151 6.33 -6.09 -28.01
CA GLN A 151 7.73 -6.49 -28.18
C GLN A 151 8.34 -5.92 -29.46
N GLN A 152 7.62 -5.98 -30.59
CA GLN A 152 8.11 -5.47 -31.87
C GLN A 152 8.42 -3.96 -31.81
N ILE A 153 7.50 -3.18 -31.25
CA ILE A 153 7.66 -1.73 -31.09
C ILE A 153 8.84 -1.41 -30.16
N ALA A 154 8.94 -2.08 -29.01
CA ALA A 154 10.04 -1.85 -28.08
C ALA A 154 11.40 -2.24 -28.68
N THR A 155 11.46 -3.32 -29.45
CA THR A 155 12.68 -3.74 -30.16
C THR A 155 13.08 -2.73 -31.24
N GLN A 156 12.10 -2.18 -31.97
CA GLN A 156 12.35 -1.15 -32.97
C GLN A 156 12.85 0.14 -32.31
N LEU A 157 12.18 0.59 -31.25
CA LEU A 157 12.61 1.75 -30.46
C LEU A 157 14.03 1.60 -29.93
N TYR A 158 14.39 0.40 -29.45
CA TYR A 158 15.75 0.11 -28.99
C TYR A 158 16.78 0.20 -30.12
N LYS A 159 16.47 -0.33 -31.31
CA LYS A 159 17.36 -0.21 -32.48
C LYS A 159 17.58 1.24 -32.91
N ASP A 160 16.54 2.06 -32.82
CA ASP A 160 16.57 3.44 -33.30
C ASP A 160 17.23 4.40 -32.31
N THR A 161 17.09 4.16 -30.99
CA THR A 161 17.57 5.07 -29.93
C THR A 161 18.74 4.53 -29.11
N ASN A 162 19.00 3.22 -29.17
CA ASN A 162 19.97 2.50 -28.35
C ASN A 162 19.84 2.71 -26.82
N MET A 163 18.65 3.10 -26.35
CA MET A 163 18.40 3.36 -24.94
C MET A 163 18.08 2.06 -24.17
N PRO A 164 18.81 1.70 -23.11
CA PRO A 164 18.60 0.46 -22.34
C PRO A 164 17.17 0.25 -21.85
N GLN A 165 16.45 1.33 -21.54
CA GLN A 165 15.06 1.30 -21.09
C GLN A 165 14.14 0.58 -22.09
N TYR A 166 14.32 0.81 -23.39
CA TYR A 166 13.49 0.15 -24.42
C TYR A 166 13.85 -1.32 -24.61
N CYS A 167 15.09 -1.70 -24.34
CA CYS A 167 15.48 -3.11 -24.27
C CYS A 167 14.74 -3.80 -23.10
N CYS A 168 14.71 -3.19 -21.92
CA CYS A 168 13.93 -3.70 -20.78
C CYS A 168 12.43 -3.78 -21.08
N TRP A 169 11.87 -2.82 -21.83
CA TRP A 169 10.47 -2.89 -22.28
C TRP A 169 10.23 -4.08 -23.20
N ALA A 170 11.16 -4.36 -24.12
CA ALA A 170 11.07 -5.55 -24.98
C ALA A 170 11.16 -6.85 -24.16
N ILE A 171 12.10 -6.93 -23.22
CA ILE A 171 12.26 -8.07 -22.30
C ILE A 171 10.99 -8.28 -21.45
N MET A 172 10.42 -7.21 -20.89
CA MET A 172 9.17 -7.27 -20.14
C MET A 172 8.01 -7.74 -21.02
N SER A 173 7.95 -7.29 -22.28
CA SER A 173 6.93 -7.75 -23.24
C SER A 173 7.06 -9.25 -23.51
N ILE A 174 8.28 -9.77 -23.63
CA ILE A 174 8.56 -11.20 -23.81
C ILE A 174 8.14 -12.00 -22.56
N LEU A 175 8.46 -11.49 -21.36
CA LEU A 175 8.02 -12.07 -20.09
C LEU A 175 6.49 -12.18 -20.02
N MET A 176 5.79 -11.09 -20.35
CA MET A 176 4.33 -11.04 -20.34
C MET A 176 3.71 -12.04 -21.34
N GLN A 177 4.33 -12.24 -22.51
CA GLN A 177 3.94 -13.33 -23.44
C GLN A 177 4.17 -14.72 -22.82
N GLY A 178 5.28 -14.91 -22.11
CA GLY A 178 5.57 -16.16 -21.41
C GLY A 178 4.53 -16.50 -20.34
N TYR A 179 4.07 -15.50 -19.58
CA TYR A 179 3.00 -15.71 -18.60
C TYR A 179 1.65 -16.07 -19.23
N GLN A 180 1.35 -15.59 -20.44
CA GLN A 180 0.15 -16.02 -21.18
C GLN A 180 0.27 -17.48 -21.67
N ASN A 181 1.46 -17.88 -22.13
CA ASN A 181 1.70 -19.18 -22.76
C ASN A 181 2.91 -19.91 -22.14
N LYS A 182 2.72 -20.59 -21.02
CA LYS A 182 3.78 -21.30 -20.28
C LYS A 182 4.63 -22.23 -21.15
N LYS A 183 4.03 -22.97 -22.09
CA LYS A 183 4.76 -23.89 -22.99
C LYS A 183 5.75 -23.17 -23.91
N LEU A 184 5.36 -22.03 -24.49
CA LEU A 184 6.23 -21.21 -25.34
C LEU A 184 7.24 -20.41 -24.52
N ALA A 185 6.89 -20.13 -23.26
CA ALA A 185 7.73 -19.41 -22.31
C ALA A 185 9.08 -20.11 -22.11
N ASP A 186 9.04 -21.39 -21.71
CA ASP A 186 10.24 -22.14 -21.35
C ASP A 186 11.12 -22.51 -22.56
N LEU A 187 10.49 -22.78 -23.71
CA LEU A 187 11.16 -23.23 -24.93
C LEU A 187 11.91 -22.10 -25.65
N MET A 188 11.34 -20.90 -25.74
CA MET A 188 11.89 -19.84 -26.62
C MET A 188 11.92 -18.45 -25.99
N LEU A 189 10.86 -18.04 -25.29
CA LEU A 189 10.72 -16.64 -24.84
C LEU A 189 11.66 -16.30 -23.69
N PHE A 190 11.70 -17.11 -22.63
CA PHE A 190 12.61 -16.88 -21.50
C PHE A 190 14.11 -16.97 -21.88
N PRO A 191 14.57 -17.94 -22.69
CA PRO A 191 15.97 -17.94 -23.14
C PRO A 191 16.34 -16.73 -24.00
N LEU A 192 15.40 -16.22 -24.81
CA LEU A 192 15.61 -14.99 -25.59
C LEU A 192 15.74 -13.76 -24.68
N ALA A 193 14.80 -13.61 -23.74
CA ALA A 193 14.82 -12.52 -22.75
C ALA A 193 16.12 -12.50 -21.95
N GLU A 194 16.62 -13.67 -21.54
CA GLU A 194 17.87 -13.83 -20.81
C GLU A 194 19.08 -13.39 -21.62
N LYS A 195 19.21 -13.84 -22.87
CA LYS A 195 20.28 -13.40 -23.78
C LYS A 195 20.23 -11.90 -24.06
N MET A 196 19.05 -11.30 -24.10
CA MET A 196 18.90 -9.85 -24.23
C MET A 196 19.36 -9.12 -22.97
N LEU A 197 19.09 -9.70 -21.80
CA LEU A 197 19.43 -9.12 -20.51
C LEU A 197 20.92 -9.24 -20.17
N GLU A 198 21.58 -10.35 -20.57
CA GLU A 198 23.03 -10.54 -20.44
C GLU A 198 23.86 -9.53 -21.26
N LYS A 199 23.28 -9.01 -22.34
CA LYS A 199 23.91 -7.96 -23.16
C LYS A 199 23.87 -6.58 -22.50
N LEU A 200 23.06 -6.39 -21.46
CA LEU A 200 22.95 -5.12 -20.75
C LEU A 200 23.95 -5.10 -19.59
N PRO A 201 24.81 -4.07 -19.48
CA PRO A 201 25.73 -3.98 -18.36
C PRO A 201 24.97 -3.74 -17.05
N ILE A 202 25.44 -4.35 -15.97
CA ILE A 202 24.81 -4.29 -14.64
C ILE A 202 24.62 -2.83 -14.18
N ASN A 203 25.57 -1.94 -14.48
CA ASN A 203 25.49 -0.52 -14.12
C ASN A 203 24.29 0.20 -14.75
N ASP A 204 23.95 -0.11 -16.01
CA ASP A 204 22.80 0.49 -16.67
C ASP A 204 21.50 -0.07 -16.10
N LEU A 205 21.49 -1.36 -15.74
CA LEU A 205 20.37 -2.01 -15.08
C LEU A 205 20.09 -1.39 -13.69
N CYS A 206 21.13 -1.10 -12.93
CA CYS A 206 21.04 -0.46 -11.61
C CYS A 206 20.54 0.99 -11.69
N ARG A 207 20.83 1.72 -12.78
CA ARG A 207 20.35 3.10 -12.99
C ARG A 207 18.88 3.15 -13.39
N MET A 208 18.33 2.06 -13.90
CA MET A 208 16.95 2.00 -14.35
C MET A 208 15.99 1.63 -13.22
N GLN A 209 14.90 2.39 -13.09
CA GLN A 209 13.81 2.05 -12.19
C GLN A 209 13.18 0.71 -12.60
N GLY A 210 13.29 -0.32 -11.76
CA GLY A 210 12.73 -1.65 -12.03
C GLY A 210 13.66 -2.62 -12.78
N GLY A 211 14.89 -2.22 -13.10
CA GLY A 211 15.82 -3.05 -13.89
C GLY A 211 16.29 -4.30 -13.14
N ILE A 212 16.63 -4.15 -11.86
CA ILE A 212 17.09 -5.25 -11.01
C ILE A 212 15.96 -6.26 -10.82
N GLU A 213 14.75 -5.78 -10.55
CA GLU A 213 13.55 -6.59 -10.39
C GLU A 213 13.27 -7.40 -11.65
N LEU A 214 13.50 -6.83 -12.84
CA LEU A 214 13.35 -7.57 -14.09
C LEU A 214 14.30 -8.77 -14.17
N ARG A 215 15.58 -8.62 -13.79
CA ARG A 215 16.54 -9.75 -13.75
C ARG A 215 16.15 -10.78 -12.69
N LEU A 216 15.70 -10.33 -11.53
CA LEU A 216 15.26 -11.24 -10.46
C LEU A 216 14.02 -12.04 -10.89
N ILE A 217 13.01 -11.39 -11.47
CA ILE A 217 11.81 -12.06 -12.00
C ILE A 217 12.20 -13.09 -13.07
N MET A 218 13.15 -12.77 -13.95
CA MET A 218 13.66 -13.72 -14.95
C MET A 218 14.29 -14.95 -14.29
N LEU A 219 15.22 -14.75 -13.35
CA LEU A 219 15.91 -15.86 -12.68
C LEU A 219 14.94 -16.73 -11.86
N GLU A 220 13.98 -16.10 -11.17
CA GLU A 220 12.91 -16.79 -10.44
C GLU A 220 12.00 -17.60 -11.37
N SER A 221 11.59 -17.03 -12.50
CA SER A 221 10.73 -17.72 -13.48
C SER A 221 11.38 -18.99 -14.06
N ARG A 222 12.72 -19.06 -14.03
CA ARG A 222 13.51 -20.21 -14.48
C ARG A 222 13.90 -21.16 -13.35
N GLY A 223 13.55 -20.84 -12.10
CA GLY A 223 13.96 -21.63 -10.93
C GLY A 223 15.46 -21.52 -10.59
N ARG A 224 16.21 -20.59 -11.18
CA ARG A 224 17.64 -20.35 -10.91
C ARG A 224 17.81 -19.49 -9.66
N ILE A 225 17.34 -19.99 -8.52
CA ILE A 225 17.27 -19.25 -7.25
C ILE A 225 18.67 -18.89 -6.73
N SER A 226 19.64 -19.80 -6.85
CA SER A 226 21.01 -19.59 -6.36
C SER A 226 21.71 -18.41 -7.04
N GLU A 227 21.48 -18.23 -8.34
CA GLU A 227 22.07 -17.11 -9.09
C GLU A 227 21.36 -15.79 -8.81
N ALA A 228 20.06 -15.83 -8.50
CA ALA A 228 19.34 -14.64 -8.06
C ALA A 228 19.89 -14.13 -6.72
N ILE A 229 20.24 -15.03 -5.81
CA ILE A 229 20.89 -14.71 -4.53
C ILE A 229 22.26 -14.06 -4.79
N GLU A 230 23.13 -14.70 -5.56
CA GLU A 230 24.48 -14.19 -5.87
C GLU A 230 24.40 -12.80 -6.51
N PHE A 231 23.44 -12.59 -7.41
CA PHE A 231 23.21 -11.30 -8.04
C PHE A 231 22.85 -10.21 -7.04
N ILE A 232 21.97 -10.48 -6.06
CA ILE A 232 21.62 -9.50 -5.02
C ILE A 232 22.83 -9.21 -4.13
N GLU A 233 23.59 -10.22 -3.73
CA GLU A 233 24.79 -10.05 -2.89
C GLU A 233 25.84 -9.17 -3.58
N VAL A 234 26.04 -9.35 -4.90
CA VAL A 234 26.93 -8.49 -5.70
C VAL A 234 26.41 -7.05 -5.78
N ILE A 235 25.11 -6.88 -5.96
CA ILE A 235 24.47 -5.57 -6.06
C ILE A 235 24.54 -4.80 -4.73
N GLN A 236 24.28 -5.45 -3.60
CA GLN A 236 24.32 -4.80 -2.28
C GLN A 236 25.71 -4.22 -1.95
N ARG A 237 26.78 -4.82 -2.48
CA ARG A 237 28.15 -4.30 -2.34
C ARG A 237 28.40 -3.03 -3.16
N GLN A 238 27.56 -2.73 -4.14
CA GLN A 238 27.68 -1.51 -4.95
C GLN A 238 27.00 -0.33 -4.24
N ARG A 239 27.70 0.80 -4.13
CA ARG A 239 27.25 2.02 -3.41
C ARG A 239 26.16 2.84 -4.13
N LEU A 240 25.37 2.23 -4.99
CA LEU A 240 24.44 2.95 -5.88
C LEU A 240 23.00 3.07 -5.33
N PHE A 241 22.69 2.45 -4.17
CA PHE A 241 21.31 2.30 -3.69
C PHE A 241 20.93 3.26 -2.57
N THR A 242 19.69 3.75 -2.64
CA THR A 242 19.03 4.40 -1.50
C THR A 242 18.73 3.37 -0.41
N ASP A 243 18.54 3.82 0.83
CA ASP A 243 18.28 2.89 1.95
C ASP A 243 16.95 2.14 1.79
N ILE A 244 15.97 2.72 1.10
CA ILE A 244 14.70 2.06 0.75
C ILE A 244 14.93 0.89 -0.21
N ASP A 245 15.80 1.06 -1.20
CA ASP A 245 16.10 0.00 -2.17
C ASP A 245 16.87 -1.14 -1.51
N LYS A 246 17.78 -0.83 -0.57
CA LYS A 246 18.49 -1.85 0.23
C LYS A 246 17.52 -2.68 1.07
N MET A 247 16.55 -2.05 1.76
CA MET A 247 15.53 -2.78 2.52
C MET A 247 14.69 -3.68 1.61
N ARG A 248 14.24 -3.19 0.45
CA ARG A 248 13.45 -3.99 -0.50
C ARG A 248 14.24 -5.20 -1.03
N LEU A 249 15.50 -5.00 -1.41
CA LEU A 249 16.37 -6.08 -1.85
C LEU A 249 16.64 -7.09 -0.74
N LYS A 250 16.78 -6.64 0.52
CA LYS A 250 16.92 -7.51 1.69
C LYS A 250 15.68 -8.40 1.90
N ILE A 251 14.48 -7.83 1.83
CA ILE A 251 13.22 -8.61 1.90
C ILE A 251 13.15 -9.63 0.76
N LYS A 252 13.51 -9.21 -0.46
CA LYS A 252 13.51 -10.10 -1.63
C LYS A 252 14.52 -11.24 -1.48
N LEU A 253 15.72 -10.94 -0.97
CA LEU A 253 16.76 -11.91 -0.67
C LEU A 253 16.29 -12.94 0.38
N ASN A 254 15.63 -12.48 1.45
CA ASN A 254 15.04 -13.35 2.47
C ASN A 254 14.03 -14.33 1.88
N ASN A 255 13.16 -13.86 0.98
CA ASN A 255 12.19 -14.72 0.28
C ASN A 255 12.88 -15.74 -0.65
N LEU A 256 13.98 -15.34 -1.30
CA LEU A 256 14.77 -16.26 -2.14
C LEU A 256 15.49 -17.31 -1.31
N TYR A 257 16.02 -16.97 -0.14
CA TYR A 257 16.61 -17.96 0.77
C TYR A 257 15.60 -18.98 1.27
N ARG A 258 14.36 -18.55 1.55
CA ARG A 258 13.24 -19.46 1.84
C ARG A 258 12.99 -20.43 0.68
N ALA A 259 13.00 -19.93 -0.56
CA ALA A 259 12.80 -20.76 -1.75
C ALA A 259 13.99 -21.71 -2.03
N CYS A 260 15.22 -21.32 -1.67
CA CYS A 260 16.44 -22.11 -1.89
C CYS A 260 16.58 -23.29 -0.91
N GLY A 261 15.88 -23.28 0.23
CA GLY A 261 15.99 -24.37 1.21
C GLY A 261 17.28 -24.37 2.05
N SER A 262 18.17 -23.39 1.89
CA SER A 262 19.50 -23.37 2.53
C SER A 262 19.44 -22.72 3.92
N SER A 263 19.71 -23.51 4.96
CA SER A 263 19.74 -23.04 6.36
C SER A 263 20.92 -22.09 6.62
N ASN A 264 22.07 -22.34 5.99
CA ASN A 264 23.31 -21.56 6.19
C ASN A 264 23.16 -20.10 5.73
N SER A 265 22.37 -19.86 4.69
CA SER A 265 22.18 -18.51 4.17
C SER A 265 21.23 -17.68 5.04
N SER A 266 20.23 -18.33 5.65
CA SER A 266 19.35 -17.67 6.62
C SER A 266 20.10 -17.29 7.90
N ILE A 267 21.04 -18.14 8.33
CA ILE A 267 21.94 -17.85 9.47
C ILE A 267 22.80 -16.60 9.22
N LYS A 268 23.42 -16.48 8.03
CA LYS A 268 24.19 -15.28 7.67
C LYS A 268 23.34 -13.99 7.75
N CYS A 269 22.08 -14.05 7.34
CA CYS A 269 21.18 -12.89 7.42
C CYS A 269 20.86 -12.49 8.86
N ILE A 270 20.75 -13.47 9.76
CA ILE A 270 20.55 -13.22 11.20
C ILE A 270 21.82 -12.63 11.83
N GLU A 271 23.00 -13.10 11.42
CA GLU A 271 24.27 -12.55 11.88
C GLU A 271 24.47 -11.08 11.47
N GLU A 272 23.95 -10.69 10.30
CA GLU A 272 23.97 -9.30 9.82
C GLU A 272 22.91 -8.41 10.49
N ASP A 273 21.73 -8.95 10.80
CA ASP A 273 20.64 -8.21 11.45
C ASP A 273 19.76 -9.14 12.30
N MET A 274 20.04 -9.13 13.61
CA MET A 274 19.43 -10.01 14.60
C MET A 274 17.98 -9.63 14.92
N ASN A 275 17.53 -8.41 14.64
CA ASN A 275 16.21 -7.90 15.01
C ASN A 275 15.17 -7.99 13.89
N GLU A 276 15.58 -8.39 12.68
CA GLU A 276 14.66 -8.61 11.56
C GLU A 276 13.87 -9.92 11.75
N TRP A 277 12.61 -9.80 12.17
CA TRP A 277 11.71 -10.93 12.45
C TRP A 277 11.57 -11.91 11.29
N THR A 278 11.55 -11.41 10.06
CA THR A 278 11.39 -12.22 8.84
C THR A 278 12.49 -13.29 8.71
N ASN A 279 13.72 -12.99 9.16
CA ASN A 279 14.85 -13.91 9.12
C ASN A 279 14.62 -15.13 10.01
N TRP A 280 14.14 -14.88 11.23
CA TRP A 280 13.82 -15.93 12.21
C TRP A 280 12.67 -16.81 11.72
N VAL A 281 11.60 -16.21 11.18
CA VAL A 281 10.46 -16.95 10.61
C VAL A 281 10.91 -17.88 9.49
N ASN A 282 11.76 -17.39 8.58
CA ASN A 282 12.26 -18.17 7.46
C ASN A 282 13.15 -19.34 7.92
N LEU A 283 14.06 -19.10 8.88
CA LEU A 283 14.93 -20.16 9.41
C LEU A 283 14.09 -21.27 10.06
N VAL A 284 13.12 -20.90 10.89
CA VAL A 284 12.25 -21.87 11.56
C VAL A 284 11.40 -22.65 10.54
N ASP A 285 10.79 -21.97 9.57
CA ASP A 285 10.01 -22.64 8.51
C ASP A 285 10.86 -23.64 7.72
N LEU A 286 12.11 -23.29 7.41
CA LEU A 286 13.03 -24.15 6.70
C LEU A 286 13.39 -25.40 7.52
N ILE A 287 13.70 -25.23 8.80
CA ILE A 287 14.00 -26.34 9.71
C ILE A 287 12.80 -27.27 9.81
N ILE A 288 11.61 -26.72 10.07
CA ILE A 288 10.39 -27.52 10.24
C ILE A 288 10.02 -28.24 8.94
N THR A 289 10.14 -27.59 7.78
CA THR A 289 9.88 -28.25 6.48
C THR A 289 10.84 -29.42 6.26
N LYS A 290 12.14 -29.24 6.54
CA LYS A 290 13.14 -30.32 6.42
C LYS A 290 12.85 -31.47 7.37
N VAL A 291 12.60 -31.17 8.65
CA VAL A 291 12.32 -32.18 9.67
C VAL A 291 11.00 -32.92 9.38
N SER A 292 9.97 -32.20 8.93
CA SER A 292 8.66 -32.79 8.59
C SER A 292 8.71 -33.68 7.34
N SER A 293 9.67 -33.47 6.44
CA SER A 293 9.84 -34.30 5.23
C SER A 293 10.42 -35.70 5.51
N ILE A 294 10.92 -35.95 6.72
CA ILE A 294 11.48 -37.24 7.14
C ILE A 294 10.34 -38.14 7.64
N GLU A 295 10.07 -39.25 6.96
CA GLU A 295 9.00 -40.20 7.31
C GLU A 295 9.29 -40.95 8.64
N ASP A 296 10.56 -41.32 8.88
CA ASP A 296 10.99 -42.05 10.07
C ASP A 296 11.07 -41.15 11.32
N GLN A 297 10.32 -41.52 12.37
CA GLN A 297 10.23 -40.74 13.60
C GLN A 297 11.56 -40.64 14.39
N SER A 298 12.37 -41.70 14.39
CA SER A 298 13.69 -41.70 15.05
C SER A 298 14.70 -40.80 14.35
N GLN A 299 14.71 -40.81 13.00
CA GLN A 299 15.55 -39.94 12.18
C GLN A 299 15.08 -38.48 12.26
N ARG A 300 13.76 -38.26 12.36
CA ARG A 300 13.16 -36.93 12.55
C ARG A 300 13.66 -36.27 13.84
N VAL A 301 13.62 -36.99 14.95
CA VAL A 301 14.12 -36.49 16.26
C VAL A 301 15.64 -36.26 16.24
N SER A 302 16.41 -37.16 15.62
CA SER A 302 17.86 -36.96 15.47
C SER A 302 18.21 -35.73 14.62
N SER A 303 17.51 -35.52 13.50
CA SER A 303 17.70 -34.34 12.67
C SER A 303 17.29 -33.06 13.38
N LEU A 304 16.20 -33.10 14.16
CA LEU A 304 15.77 -31.97 14.97
C LEU A 304 16.82 -31.61 16.02
N ASN A 305 17.39 -32.59 16.72
CA ASN A 305 18.45 -32.35 17.71
C ASN A 305 19.68 -31.67 17.12
N LYS A 306 20.10 -32.04 15.89
CA LYS A 306 21.18 -31.34 15.18
C LYS A 306 20.83 -29.87 14.90
N HIS A 307 19.58 -29.59 14.52
CA HIS A 307 19.13 -28.20 14.32
C HIS A 307 18.99 -27.42 15.63
N ILE A 308 18.65 -28.10 16.74
CA ILE A 308 18.64 -27.50 18.08
C ILE A 308 20.05 -27.15 18.52
N GLU A 309 21.04 -28.01 18.29
CA GLU A 309 22.46 -27.69 18.57
C GLU A 309 22.96 -26.52 17.73
N MET A 310 22.61 -26.47 16.44
CA MET A 310 22.91 -25.32 15.58
C MET A 310 22.26 -24.03 16.10
N TRP A 311 21.02 -24.12 16.60
CA TRP A 311 20.31 -22.99 17.20
C TRP A 311 20.98 -22.50 18.49
N ASP A 312 21.44 -23.42 19.34
CA ASP A 312 22.16 -23.12 20.58
C ASP A 312 23.46 -22.36 20.32
N VAL A 313 24.22 -22.77 19.29
CA VAL A 313 25.42 -22.04 18.84
C VAL A 313 25.06 -20.64 18.33
N LEU A 314 24.02 -20.52 17.48
CA LEU A 314 23.57 -19.23 16.96
C LEU A 314 23.14 -18.28 18.08
N MET A 315 22.38 -18.76 19.07
CA MET A 315 21.98 -17.97 20.23
C MET A 315 23.19 -17.52 21.04
N SER A 316 24.15 -18.42 21.29
CA SER A 316 25.40 -18.09 21.99
C SER A 316 26.19 -16.98 21.30
N GLU A 317 26.27 -17.02 19.96
CA GLU A 317 26.89 -15.95 19.17
C GLU A 317 26.11 -14.64 19.23
N CYS A 318 24.77 -14.69 19.25
CA CYS A 318 23.94 -13.50 19.44
C CYS A 318 24.18 -12.87 20.81
N TYR A 319 24.20 -13.66 21.89
CA TYR A 319 24.51 -13.17 23.24
C TYR A 319 25.91 -12.55 23.32
N ALA A 320 26.89 -13.08 22.58
CA ALA A 320 28.25 -12.55 22.55
C ALA A 320 28.38 -11.20 21.79
N LYS A 321 27.50 -10.94 20.81
CA LYS A 321 27.54 -9.72 19.98
C LYS A 321 26.80 -8.53 20.58
N VAL A 322 25.89 -8.76 21.54
CA VAL A 322 24.97 -7.74 22.04
C VAL A 322 25.63 -6.84 23.10
N SER A 323 25.43 -5.52 22.95
CA SER A 323 25.88 -4.52 23.94
C SER A 323 24.80 -4.17 24.97
N HIS A 324 23.53 -4.28 24.59
CA HIS A 324 22.37 -3.96 25.44
C HIS A 324 21.33 -5.09 25.39
N ALA A 325 20.80 -5.49 26.56
CA ALA A 325 19.82 -6.58 26.67
C ALA A 325 18.57 -6.40 25.77
N SER A 326 18.21 -5.16 25.41
CA SER A 326 17.11 -4.85 24.49
C SER A 326 17.31 -5.38 23.05
N GLU A 327 18.55 -5.63 22.63
CA GLU A 327 18.85 -6.17 21.29
C GLU A 327 18.57 -7.68 21.18
N LEU A 328 18.29 -8.36 22.30
CA LEU A 328 17.97 -9.80 22.36
C LEU A 328 16.49 -10.09 22.09
N ARG A 329 15.65 -9.06 21.87
CA ARG A 329 14.21 -9.23 21.56
C ARG A 329 13.99 -10.17 20.37
N GLY A 330 14.66 -9.93 19.24
CA GLY A 330 14.53 -10.75 18.03
C GLY A 330 14.89 -12.24 18.25
N PRO A 331 16.09 -12.54 18.78
CA PRO A 331 16.51 -13.90 19.11
C PRO A 331 15.57 -14.64 20.07
N LEU A 332 15.09 -13.99 21.13
CA LEU A 332 14.18 -14.59 22.12
C LEU A 332 12.80 -14.89 21.52
N MET A 333 12.24 -13.95 20.76
CA MET A 333 11.01 -14.20 20.01
C MET A 333 11.19 -15.33 18.98
N GLY A 334 12.36 -15.40 18.33
CA GLY A 334 12.71 -16.48 17.41
C GLY A 334 12.75 -17.85 18.08
N ARG A 335 13.31 -17.92 19.31
CA ARG A 335 13.33 -19.15 20.12
C ARG A 335 11.91 -19.62 20.46
N LEU A 336 11.04 -18.70 20.89
CA LEU A 336 9.63 -19.00 21.17
C LEU A 336 8.86 -19.46 19.92
N LEU A 337 9.12 -18.83 18.76
CA LEU A 337 8.55 -19.28 17.48
C LEU A 337 8.98 -20.69 17.10
N PHE A 338 10.24 -21.03 17.35
CA PHE A 338 10.74 -22.36 17.06
C PHE A 338 10.06 -23.41 17.93
N MET A 339 9.90 -23.12 19.24
CA MET A 339 9.15 -23.97 20.16
C MET A 339 7.70 -24.15 19.71
N ASP A 340 7.02 -23.04 19.37
CA ASP A 340 5.63 -23.06 18.92
C ASP A 340 5.43 -23.94 17.68
N LYS A 341 6.28 -23.78 16.67
CA LYS A 341 6.15 -24.57 15.44
C LYS A 341 6.50 -26.04 15.63
N ILE A 342 7.43 -26.40 16.51
CA ILE A 342 7.71 -27.82 16.85
C ILE A 342 6.47 -28.46 17.48
N ILE A 343 5.81 -27.75 18.40
CA ILE A 343 4.62 -28.24 19.11
C ILE A 343 3.45 -28.35 18.14
N ASN A 344 3.18 -27.31 17.34
CA ASN A 344 2.06 -27.29 16.38
C ASN A 344 2.21 -28.32 15.25
N SER A 345 3.45 -28.68 14.88
CA SER A 345 3.71 -29.73 13.88
C SER A 345 3.71 -31.15 14.47
N ASN A 346 3.40 -31.32 15.76
CA ASN A 346 3.40 -32.59 16.49
C ASN A 346 4.73 -33.36 16.38
N ILE A 347 5.87 -32.65 16.24
CA ILE A 347 7.19 -33.31 16.16
C ILE A 347 7.66 -33.76 17.55
N LEU A 348 7.49 -32.91 18.56
CA LEU A 348 7.76 -33.20 19.96
C LEU A 348 6.60 -32.73 20.83
N THR A 349 6.34 -33.47 21.91
CA THR A 349 5.43 -33.00 22.96
C THR A 349 6.12 -31.96 23.85
N LYS A 350 5.33 -31.13 24.55
CA LYS A 350 5.85 -30.10 25.45
C LYS A 350 6.82 -30.66 26.51
N ASP A 351 6.52 -31.85 27.02
CA ASP A 351 7.36 -32.52 28.03
C ASP A 351 8.70 -32.97 27.47
N GLN A 352 8.72 -33.50 26.24
CA GLN A 352 9.97 -33.87 25.54
C GLN A 352 10.78 -32.64 25.12
N LEU A 353 10.13 -31.50 24.90
CA LEU A 353 10.81 -30.26 24.52
C LEU A 353 11.61 -29.67 25.69
N ILE A 354 11.13 -29.84 26.92
CA ILE A 354 11.83 -29.40 28.16
C ILE A 354 13.17 -30.12 28.33
N GLU A 355 13.28 -31.38 27.88
CA GLU A 355 14.52 -32.17 27.93
C GLU A 355 15.55 -31.74 26.87
N THR A 356 15.12 -30.97 25.87
CA THR A 356 16.03 -30.43 24.84
C THR A 356 16.69 -29.14 25.31
N LYS A 357 17.79 -28.77 24.64
CA LYS A 357 18.50 -27.50 24.88
C LYS A 357 17.66 -26.24 24.61
N LEU A 358 16.50 -26.36 23.94
CA LEU A 358 15.58 -25.23 23.76
C LEU A 358 14.97 -24.80 25.11
N GLY A 359 14.80 -25.73 26.06
CA GLY A 359 14.30 -25.45 27.41
C GLY A 359 12.79 -25.23 27.48
N ASN A 360 12.32 -24.69 28.61
CA ASN A 360 10.89 -24.52 28.90
C ASN A 360 10.34 -23.22 28.26
N PRO A 361 9.21 -23.27 27.53
CA PRO A 361 8.52 -22.07 27.02
C PRO A 361 8.24 -21.00 28.08
N LEU A 362 7.94 -21.38 29.33
CA LEU A 362 7.70 -20.44 30.43
C LEU A 362 8.95 -19.59 30.72
N LYS A 363 10.12 -20.23 30.85
CA LYS A 363 11.38 -19.54 31.12
C LYS A 363 11.77 -18.61 29.96
N ALA A 364 11.55 -19.05 28.73
CA ALA A 364 11.81 -18.21 27.56
C ALA A 364 10.86 -16.98 27.50
N LEU A 365 9.62 -17.11 27.99
CA LEU A 365 8.70 -15.99 28.14
C LEU A 365 9.06 -15.06 29.30
N GLU A 366 9.56 -15.59 30.42
CA GLU A 366 10.11 -14.79 31.53
C GLU A 366 11.32 -13.97 31.07
N GLU A 367 12.26 -14.59 30.35
CA GLU A 367 13.42 -13.90 29.76
C GLU A 367 13.00 -12.79 28.77
N LEU A 368 11.93 -13.01 27.99
CA LEU A 368 11.36 -11.98 27.12
C LEU A 368 10.67 -10.88 27.92
N ALA A 369 9.93 -11.23 28.98
CA ALA A 369 9.25 -10.29 29.85
C ALA A 369 10.24 -9.32 30.51
N ASP A 370 11.38 -9.83 31.00
CA ASP A 370 12.44 -9.02 31.61
C ASP A 370 12.96 -7.90 30.67
N ILE A 371 12.90 -8.12 29.35
CA ILE A 371 13.40 -7.16 28.35
C ILE A 371 12.31 -6.24 27.81
N VAL A 372 11.06 -6.70 27.70
CA VAL A 372 10.02 -5.99 26.95
C VAL A 372 8.90 -5.42 27.84
N CYS A 373 8.83 -5.79 29.12
CA CYS A 373 7.79 -5.31 30.03
C CYS A 373 7.80 -3.78 30.26
N ASP A 374 8.94 -3.11 30.14
CA ASP A 374 9.05 -1.65 30.19
C ASP A 374 8.56 -0.94 28.92
N ARG A 375 8.28 -1.71 27.84
CA ARG A 375 7.93 -1.16 26.53
C ARG A 375 6.44 -1.33 26.22
N PRO A 376 5.83 -0.34 25.55
CA PRO A 376 4.40 -0.37 25.21
C PRO A 376 4.01 -1.52 24.26
N PHE A 377 4.98 -2.15 23.59
CA PHE A 377 4.76 -3.28 22.67
C PHE A 377 4.97 -4.66 23.31
N GLY A 378 5.44 -4.76 24.56
CA GLY A 378 5.80 -6.05 25.17
C GLY A 378 4.64 -7.02 25.31
N PHE A 379 3.44 -6.52 25.60
CA PHE A 379 2.25 -7.36 25.63
C PHE A 379 1.92 -7.96 24.26
N ALA A 380 2.06 -7.18 23.17
CA ALA A 380 1.78 -7.68 21.82
C ALA A 380 2.73 -8.81 21.42
N ASP A 381 4.01 -8.70 21.80
CA ASP A 381 5.02 -9.73 21.54
C ASP A 381 4.76 -11.00 22.34
N MET A 382 4.45 -10.88 23.63
CA MET A 382 4.16 -12.03 24.49
C MET A 382 2.85 -12.72 24.08
N LYS A 383 1.84 -11.93 23.68
CA LYS A 383 0.51 -12.42 23.28
C LYS A 383 0.59 -13.51 22.19
N LEU A 384 1.57 -13.44 21.30
CA LEU A 384 1.77 -14.41 20.23
C LEU A 384 2.07 -15.83 20.73
N PHE A 385 2.56 -15.97 21.97
CA PHE A 385 3.05 -17.24 22.52
C PHE A 385 2.33 -17.67 23.80
N LEU A 386 1.33 -16.91 24.28
CA LEU A 386 0.60 -17.23 25.51
C LEU A 386 -0.15 -18.57 25.42
N HIS A 387 -0.54 -19.01 24.23
CA HIS A 387 -1.19 -20.31 24.03
C HIS A 387 -0.27 -21.50 24.29
N LEU A 388 1.05 -21.28 24.39
CA LEU A 388 2.00 -22.32 24.79
C LEU A 388 1.95 -22.64 26.28
N LEU A 389 1.35 -21.76 27.10
CA LEU A 389 1.28 -21.91 28.55
C LEU A 389 -0.01 -22.61 28.98
N LYS A 390 0.09 -23.43 30.03
CA LYS A 390 -1.08 -23.92 30.78
C LYS A 390 -1.54 -22.84 31.76
N ASP A 391 -2.78 -22.93 32.24
CA ASP A 391 -3.37 -21.94 33.15
C ASP A 391 -2.55 -21.70 34.43
N GLU A 392 -1.88 -22.72 34.96
CA GLU A 392 -1.00 -22.57 36.13
C GLU A 392 0.31 -21.84 35.81
N GLU A 393 0.92 -22.12 34.66
CA GLU A 393 2.13 -21.45 34.20
C GLU A 393 1.84 -19.98 33.82
N GLY A 394 0.63 -19.69 33.32
CA GLY A 394 0.17 -18.33 33.07
C GLY A 394 0.11 -17.49 34.36
N LYS A 395 -0.26 -18.10 35.49
CA LYS A 395 -0.23 -17.43 36.80
C LYS A 395 1.21 -17.15 37.26
N GLN A 396 2.12 -18.11 37.07
CA GLN A 396 3.53 -17.92 37.39
C GLN A 396 4.17 -16.78 36.58
N LEU A 397 3.83 -16.67 35.29
CA LEU A 397 4.28 -15.56 34.46
C LEU A 397 3.73 -14.21 34.95
N LEU A 398 2.45 -14.16 35.34
CA LEU A 398 1.85 -12.94 35.92
C LEU A 398 2.53 -12.53 37.23
N ASP A 399 2.84 -13.49 38.10
CA ASP A 399 3.58 -13.24 39.33
C ASP A 399 4.97 -12.67 39.04
N HIS A 400 5.68 -13.22 38.05
CA HIS A 400 6.98 -12.70 37.62
C HIS A 400 6.88 -11.28 37.05
N ILE A 401 5.90 -11.00 36.19
CA ILE A 401 5.66 -9.64 35.65
C ILE A 401 5.36 -8.66 36.78
N SER A 402 4.57 -9.06 37.78
CA SER A 402 4.24 -8.21 38.94
C SER A 402 5.48 -7.86 39.77
N LEU A 403 6.44 -8.79 39.86
CA LEU A 403 7.72 -8.56 40.52
C LEU A 403 8.59 -7.56 39.74
N ILE A 404 8.59 -7.63 38.41
CA ILE A 404 9.29 -6.67 37.54
C ILE A 404 8.71 -5.27 37.72
N THR A 405 7.37 -5.13 37.70
CA THR A 405 6.73 -3.82 37.88
C THR A 405 7.02 -3.22 39.25
N THR A 406 7.02 -4.02 40.31
CA THR A 406 7.37 -3.57 41.67
C THR A 406 8.81 -3.05 41.72
N LYS A 407 9.77 -3.79 41.13
CA LYS A 407 11.17 -3.37 41.06
C LYS A 407 11.36 -2.06 40.28
N MET A 408 10.55 -1.81 39.26
CA MET A 408 10.60 -0.56 38.48
C MET A 408 10.02 0.62 39.25
N GLU A 409 8.95 0.42 40.03
CA GLU A 409 8.39 1.44 40.92
C GLU A 409 9.37 1.83 42.03
N ASP A 410 10.12 0.86 42.58
CA ASP A 410 11.17 1.09 43.57
C ASP A 410 12.37 1.88 42.99
N LEU A 411 12.75 1.63 41.74
CA LEU A 411 13.80 2.38 41.04
C LEU A 411 13.37 3.81 40.69
N ALA A 412 12.13 4.00 40.21
CA ALA A 412 11.59 5.32 39.89
C ALA A 412 11.41 6.21 41.13
N SER A 413 11.08 5.60 42.27
CA SER A 413 10.95 6.29 43.55
C SER A 413 12.31 6.62 44.18
N ALA A 414 13.35 5.82 43.92
CA ALA A 414 14.74 6.16 44.28
C ALA A 414 15.30 7.34 43.45
N GLU A 415 15.03 7.40 42.14
CA GLU A 415 15.50 8.50 41.27
C GLU A 415 14.82 9.85 41.61
N CYS A 416 13.56 9.84 42.07
CA CYS A 416 12.85 11.05 42.50
C CYS A 416 13.37 11.65 43.82
N SER A 417 14.21 10.93 44.57
CA SER A 417 14.76 11.39 45.85
C SER A 417 16.14 12.06 45.75
N GLY A 418 16.73 12.14 44.56
CA GLY A 418 18.15 12.49 44.36
C GLY A 418 18.45 13.69 43.45
N VAL A 419 17.57 14.70 43.32
CA VAL A 419 17.90 15.91 42.55
C VAL A 419 17.75 17.18 43.39
N ASP A 420 18.89 17.69 43.82
CA ASP A 420 19.10 18.96 44.50
C ASP A 420 18.55 20.16 43.71
N SER A 421 17.91 21.03 44.47
CA SER A 421 17.47 22.38 44.12
C SER A 421 18.62 23.31 43.72
N ASN A 422 18.60 23.87 42.50
CA ASN A 422 18.90 25.29 42.19
C ASN A 422 19.08 25.58 40.68
N LYS A 423 18.19 26.41 40.08
CA LYS A 423 18.50 27.76 39.51
C LYS A 423 17.38 28.30 38.60
N ASN A 424 17.17 29.60 38.77
CA ASN A 424 16.19 30.52 38.16
C ASN A 424 16.34 30.74 36.64
N LEU A 425 15.22 30.97 35.92
CA LEU A 425 14.92 32.17 35.08
C LEU A 425 13.46 32.10 34.51
N PRO A 426 12.88 33.16 33.91
CA PRO A 426 11.89 34.03 34.56
C PRO A 426 10.46 33.95 33.99
N THR A 427 9.55 34.51 34.78
CA THR A 427 8.13 34.83 34.56
C THR A 427 7.85 35.83 33.42
N ALA A 428 6.87 35.50 32.57
CA ALA A 428 5.87 36.36 31.93
C ALA A 428 4.92 35.42 31.14
N THR A 429 3.59 35.38 31.26
CA THR A 429 2.55 36.15 31.95
C THR A 429 1.33 35.23 32.08
N ASN A 430 0.59 35.37 33.18
CA ASN A 430 -0.64 34.63 33.49
C ASN A 430 -1.76 34.81 32.46
N GLU A 431 -2.28 33.70 31.94
CA GLU A 431 -3.72 33.47 31.89
C GLU A 431 -4.00 32.12 32.57
N SER A 432 -4.40 32.20 33.84
CA SER A 432 -4.86 31.10 34.67
C SER A 432 -6.36 30.89 34.48
N VAL A 433 -6.79 29.69 34.06
CA VAL A 433 -7.82 28.89 34.76
C VAL A 433 -7.60 27.43 34.34
N GLY A 434 -7.47 26.52 35.31
CA GLY A 434 -7.31 25.09 35.05
C GLY A 434 -8.43 24.54 34.17
N SER A 435 -8.08 24.11 32.96
CA SER A 435 -9.03 23.45 32.06
C SER A 435 -9.33 22.08 32.60
N PHE A 436 -10.54 21.89 33.15
CA PHE A 436 -11.14 20.56 33.21
C PHE A 436 -11.02 19.91 31.81
N PRO A 437 -10.77 18.58 31.72
CA PRO A 437 -10.77 17.91 30.43
C PRO A 437 -12.14 18.15 29.77
N SER A 438 -12.11 18.75 28.58
CA SER A 438 -13.29 18.96 27.73
C SER A 438 -14.04 17.63 27.61
N ARG A 439 -15.37 17.62 27.74
CA ARG A 439 -16.18 16.39 27.58
C ARG A 439 -16.36 16.04 26.11
N LEU A 440 -16.55 14.76 25.79
CA LEU A 440 -16.95 14.34 24.44
C LEU A 440 -18.40 14.75 24.21
N LYS A 441 -18.70 15.48 23.14
CA LYS A 441 -20.06 15.87 22.81
C LYS A 441 -20.68 14.89 21.82
N ILE A 442 -21.85 14.36 22.14
CA ILE A 442 -22.56 13.37 21.32
C ILE A 442 -23.89 13.94 20.86
N ASN A 443 -24.20 13.77 19.57
CA ASN A 443 -25.41 14.32 18.98
C ASN A 443 -26.65 13.58 19.48
N LYS A 444 -27.44 14.21 20.35
CA LYS A 444 -28.60 13.57 20.96
C LYS A 444 -29.61 13.08 19.92
N LYS A 445 -29.96 13.91 18.93
CA LYS A 445 -31.02 13.59 17.96
C LYS A 445 -30.69 12.41 17.04
N ARG A 446 -29.40 12.11 16.82
CA ARG A 446 -28.96 11.13 15.83
C ARG A 446 -28.28 9.90 16.42
N GLN A 447 -27.67 10.05 17.60
CA GLN A 447 -26.89 8.98 18.23
C GLN A 447 -27.61 8.36 19.42
N GLU A 448 -28.76 8.90 19.84
CA GLU A 448 -29.62 8.25 20.83
C GLU A 448 -30.05 6.86 20.32
N GLY A 449 -29.63 5.81 21.06
CA GLY A 449 -29.84 4.41 20.69
C GLY A 449 -28.72 3.76 19.87
N ASN A 450 -27.64 4.47 19.51
CA ASN A 450 -26.51 3.86 18.81
C ASN A 450 -25.75 2.89 19.74
N PRO A 451 -25.57 1.60 19.36
CA PRO A 451 -24.83 0.63 20.19
C PRO A 451 -23.38 1.02 20.48
N LEU A 452 -22.75 1.84 19.62
CA LEU A 452 -21.38 2.35 19.80
C LEU A 452 -21.18 3.01 21.17
N ILE A 453 -22.19 3.72 21.67
CA ILE A 453 -22.10 4.48 22.92
C ILE A 453 -21.87 3.58 24.14
N LYS A 454 -22.33 2.32 24.10
CA LYS A 454 -22.12 1.34 25.18
C LYS A 454 -20.64 0.97 25.38
N TYR A 455 -19.82 1.22 24.37
CA TYR A 455 -18.39 0.92 24.37
C TYR A 455 -17.52 2.14 24.64
N ILE A 456 -18.11 3.34 24.74
CA ILE A 456 -17.41 4.54 25.20
C ILE A 456 -17.34 4.50 26.74
N ARG A 457 -16.20 4.07 27.29
CA ARG A 457 -15.96 3.85 28.72
C ARG A 457 -14.82 4.70 29.28
N ASN A 458 -13.86 5.07 28.45
CA ASN A 458 -12.63 5.72 28.89
C ASN A 458 -12.64 7.25 28.76
N VAL A 459 -13.75 7.83 28.30
CA VAL A 459 -13.94 9.29 28.22
C VAL A 459 -15.33 9.68 28.70
N VAL A 460 -15.41 10.78 29.45
CA VAL A 460 -16.68 11.34 29.91
C VAL A 460 -17.35 12.07 28.73
N PHE A 461 -18.62 11.75 28.47
CA PHE A 461 -19.39 12.36 27.39
C PHE A 461 -20.63 13.11 27.90
N GLU A 462 -21.12 14.03 27.07
CA GLU A 462 -22.37 14.76 27.27
C GLU A 462 -23.21 14.76 26.00
N TRP A 463 -24.53 14.82 26.17
CA TRP A 463 -25.48 14.90 25.06
C TRP A 463 -25.67 16.35 24.64
N ASP A 464 -25.42 16.64 23.37
CA ASP A 464 -25.55 17.97 22.78
C ASP A 464 -26.49 17.90 21.57
N SER A 465 -27.49 18.77 21.53
CA SER A 465 -28.47 18.83 20.43
C SER A 465 -28.14 19.88 19.38
N GLU A 466 -27.14 20.73 19.62
CA GLU A 466 -26.71 21.81 18.74
C GLU A 466 -25.58 21.40 17.81
N ILE A 467 -24.82 20.35 18.17
CA ILE A 467 -23.79 19.82 17.28
C ILE A 467 -24.41 19.21 16.03
N LYS A 468 -23.77 19.45 14.88
CA LYS A 468 -24.20 18.88 13.59
C LYS A 468 -23.46 17.60 13.23
N SER A 469 -22.22 17.41 13.73
CA SER A 469 -21.51 16.13 13.69
C SER A 469 -22.25 15.08 14.52
N ASP A 470 -21.84 13.82 14.41
CA ASP A 470 -22.35 12.75 15.27
C ASP A 470 -21.60 12.72 16.61
N PHE A 471 -20.28 12.92 16.54
CA PHE A 471 -19.42 13.10 17.70
C PHE A 471 -18.55 14.34 17.51
N GLU A 472 -18.38 15.14 18.56
CA GLU A 472 -17.47 16.27 18.60
C GLU A 472 -16.43 16.02 19.69
N CYS A 473 -15.23 15.63 19.26
CA CYS A 473 -14.12 15.30 20.13
C CYS A 473 -13.44 16.57 20.66
N SER A 474 -13.40 17.64 19.86
CA SER A 474 -12.91 18.95 20.27
C SER A 474 -13.57 20.05 19.46
N ARG A 475 -13.36 21.32 19.83
CA ARG A 475 -13.83 22.47 19.02
C ARG A 475 -13.34 22.42 17.56
N ASN A 476 -12.24 21.72 17.30
CA ASN A 476 -11.64 21.58 15.99
C ASN A 476 -11.86 20.20 15.34
N CYS A 477 -12.43 19.21 16.02
CA CYS A 477 -12.54 17.83 15.54
C CYS A 477 -13.98 17.32 15.59
N GLY A 478 -14.54 17.06 14.40
CA GLY A 478 -15.88 16.51 14.22
C GLY A 478 -15.86 15.19 13.47
N ILE A 479 -16.67 14.25 13.94
CA ILE A 479 -16.81 12.91 13.39
C ILE A 479 -18.24 12.70 12.90
N VAL A 480 -18.38 12.19 11.69
CA VAL A 480 -19.62 11.58 11.18
C VAL A 480 -19.46 10.07 11.21
N TYR A 481 -20.43 9.37 11.78
CA TYR A 481 -20.43 7.92 11.88
C TYR A 481 -21.41 7.32 10.87
N LEU A 482 -20.94 6.34 10.10
CA LEU A 482 -21.71 5.71 9.03
C LEU A 482 -21.45 4.22 9.00
N SER A 483 -22.48 3.41 8.74
CA SER A 483 -22.28 1.99 8.40
C SER A 483 -22.34 1.77 6.89
N ALA A 484 -21.53 0.84 6.38
CA ALA A 484 -21.50 0.49 4.97
C ALA A 484 -22.86 -0.05 4.48
N LYS A 485 -23.56 -0.85 5.32
CA LYS A 485 -24.93 -1.31 5.05
C LYS A 485 -25.89 -0.13 4.88
N TYR A 486 -25.84 0.87 5.75
CA TYR A 486 -26.71 2.03 5.66
C TYR A 486 -26.38 2.89 4.43
N HIS A 487 -25.10 3.07 4.11
CA HIS A 487 -24.70 3.80 2.91
C HIS A 487 -25.19 3.14 1.63
N LYS A 488 -25.16 1.80 1.56
CA LYS A 488 -25.69 1.03 0.43
C LYS A 488 -27.20 1.23 0.24
N LEU A 489 -27.95 1.33 1.34
CA LEU A 489 -29.39 1.60 1.31
C LEU A 489 -29.71 3.07 0.98
N HIS A 490 -28.85 4.00 1.40
CA HIS A 490 -29.06 5.45 1.23
C HIS A 490 -27.80 6.18 0.70
N PRO A 491 -27.44 6.03 -0.59
CA PRO A 491 -26.19 6.58 -1.14
C PRO A 491 -26.07 8.12 -1.03
N GLY A 492 -27.18 8.85 -1.21
CA GLY A 492 -27.21 10.32 -1.15
C GLY A 492 -27.13 10.92 0.26
N TYR A 493 -27.22 10.09 1.32
CA TYR A 493 -27.17 10.58 2.70
C TYR A 493 -25.84 11.26 3.02
N ILE A 494 -24.73 10.68 2.58
CA ILE A 494 -23.39 11.13 2.99
C ILE A 494 -23.01 12.50 2.42
N GLU A 495 -23.46 12.84 1.22
CA GLU A 495 -23.12 14.11 0.55
C GLU A 495 -23.59 15.35 1.32
N THR A 496 -24.73 15.23 2.01
CA THR A 496 -25.25 16.31 2.86
C THR A 496 -24.57 16.32 4.22
N ARG A 497 -24.30 15.13 4.79
CA ARG A 497 -23.71 14.98 6.12
C ARG A 497 -22.26 15.43 6.21
N LEU A 498 -21.48 15.24 5.16
CA LEU A 498 -20.09 15.73 5.16
C LEU A 498 -20.01 17.26 5.17
N LYS A 499 -21.02 17.97 4.67
CA LYS A 499 -21.08 19.45 4.76
C LYS A 499 -21.26 19.94 6.19
N ASP A 500 -21.89 19.13 7.05
CA ASP A 500 -22.05 19.45 8.48
C ASP A 500 -20.71 19.48 9.24
N LEU A 501 -19.66 18.88 8.66
CA LEU A 501 -18.29 18.93 9.21
C LEU A 501 -17.51 20.18 8.77
N SER A 502 -18.10 21.08 7.98
CA SER A 502 -17.40 22.27 7.45
C SER A 502 -16.80 23.18 8.52
N ARG A 503 -17.40 23.24 9.72
CA ARG A 503 -16.93 24.07 10.85
C ARG A 503 -15.66 23.55 11.52
N TYR A 504 -15.30 22.29 11.32
CA TYR A 504 -14.16 21.67 11.99
C TYR A 504 -12.92 21.72 11.11
N LYS A 505 -11.76 21.94 11.73
CA LYS A 505 -10.45 21.82 11.07
C LYS A 505 -10.15 20.37 10.73
N ILE A 506 -10.46 19.47 11.66
CA ILE A 506 -10.30 18.03 11.55
C ILE A 506 -11.68 17.42 11.32
N LYS A 507 -11.82 16.74 10.17
CA LYS A 507 -13.08 16.18 9.70
C LYS A 507 -12.89 14.70 9.46
N ILE A 508 -13.65 13.88 10.17
CA ILE A 508 -13.48 12.44 10.11
C ILE A 508 -14.80 11.80 9.69
N LEU A 509 -14.73 10.93 8.68
CA LEU A 509 -15.77 9.96 8.38
C LEU A 509 -15.36 8.63 8.98
N LEU A 510 -16.02 8.22 10.06
CA LEU A 510 -15.83 6.92 10.70
C LEU A 510 -16.82 5.91 10.09
N LEU A 511 -16.30 4.98 9.30
CA LEU A 511 -17.07 4.01 8.52
C LEU A 511 -16.97 2.61 9.12
N LEU A 512 -18.11 2.08 9.58
CA LEU A 512 -18.25 0.68 9.99
C LEU A 512 -18.44 -0.22 8.77
N ILE A 513 -17.51 -1.15 8.57
CA ILE A 513 -17.54 -2.17 7.51
C ILE A 513 -18.34 -3.37 7.99
N ASN A 514 -19.62 -3.40 7.64
CA ASN A 514 -20.55 -4.48 7.99
C ASN A 514 -21.20 -5.13 6.76
N VAL A 515 -20.46 -5.19 5.63
CA VAL A 515 -20.85 -5.80 4.35
C VAL A 515 -19.76 -6.78 3.89
N ASP A 516 -20.14 -7.83 3.16
CA ASP A 516 -19.23 -8.92 2.77
C ASP A 516 -18.19 -8.50 1.72
N ASP A 517 -18.54 -7.59 0.79
CA ASP A 517 -17.60 -7.01 -0.18
C ASP A 517 -17.70 -5.47 -0.18
N PRO A 518 -16.78 -4.79 0.54
CA PRO A 518 -16.77 -3.34 0.63
C PRO A 518 -15.95 -2.66 -0.48
N SER A 519 -15.32 -3.41 -1.40
CA SER A 519 -14.25 -2.90 -2.28
C SER A 519 -14.67 -1.70 -3.15
N PHE A 520 -15.83 -1.80 -3.80
CA PHE A 520 -16.38 -0.72 -4.63
C PHE A 520 -16.85 0.47 -3.78
N LEU A 521 -17.53 0.19 -2.68
CA LEU A 521 -18.05 1.20 -1.75
C LEU A 521 -16.91 2.01 -1.11
N LEU A 522 -15.82 1.35 -0.71
CA LEU A 522 -14.63 1.98 -0.17
C LEU A 522 -13.92 2.84 -1.19
N ARG A 523 -13.83 2.38 -2.44
CA ARG A 523 -13.24 3.17 -3.52
C ARG A 523 -14.00 4.48 -3.73
N ASP A 524 -15.32 4.42 -3.79
CA ASP A 524 -16.16 5.59 -4.04
C ASP A 524 -16.16 6.56 -2.85
N LEU A 525 -16.28 6.04 -1.62
CA LEU A 525 -16.20 6.83 -0.40
C LEU A 525 -14.81 7.45 -0.19
N ASN A 526 -13.73 6.72 -0.48
CA ASN A 526 -12.38 7.25 -0.37
C ASN A 526 -12.15 8.41 -1.37
N LEU A 527 -12.62 8.26 -2.61
CA LEU A 527 -12.55 9.33 -3.61
C LEU A 527 -13.37 10.55 -3.19
N LEU A 528 -14.54 10.34 -2.59
CA LEU A 528 -15.40 11.40 -2.09
C LEU A 528 -14.78 12.13 -0.88
N CYS A 529 -14.24 11.38 0.09
CA CYS A 529 -13.50 11.92 1.23
C CYS A 529 -12.28 12.73 0.80
N TYR A 530 -11.51 12.23 -0.16
CA TYR A 530 -10.37 12.94 -0.74
C TYR A 530 -10.76 14.29 -1.35
N ARG A 531 -11.85 14.33 -2.14
CA ARG A 531 -12.36 15.56 -2.78
C ARG A 531 -12.82 16.61 -1.77
N VAL A 532 -13.40 16.18 -0.64
CA VAL A 532 -13.97 17.08 0.38
C VAL A 532 -12.96 17.37 1.51
N GLN A 533 -11.74 16.83 1.43
CA GLN A 533 -10.69 16.94 2.46
C GLN A 533 -11.16 16.43 3.83
N ILE A 534 -11.71 15.22 3.83
CA ILE A 534 -12.18 14.52 5.03
C ILE A 534 -11.38 13.23 5.17
N THR A 535 -10.94 12.91 6.38
CA THR A 535 -10.20 11.68 6.65
C THR A 535 -11.18 10.52 6.81
N LEU A 536 -11.02 9.49 5.98
CA LEU A 536 -11.77 8.24 6.10
C LEU A 536 -11.09 7.31 7.09
N VAL A 537 -11.81 6.92 8.14
CA VAL A 537 -11.37 5.93 9.13
C VAL A 537 -12.28 4.72 9.03
N LEU A 538 -11.69 3.55 8.82
CA LEU A 538 -12.43 2.29 8.74
C LEU A 538 -12.41 1.60 10.11
N SER A 539 -13.55 1.04 10.49
CA SER A 539 -13.72 0.14 11.63
C SER A 539 -14.47 -1.13 11.19
N TYR A 540 -14.10 -2.28 11.73
CA TYR A 540 -14.70 -3.58 11.44
C TYR A 540 -15.64 -4.08 12.54
N SER A 541 -15.64 -3.42 13.69
CA SER A 541 -16.60 -3.65 14.78
C SER A 541 -17.13 -2.33 15.37
N VAL A 542 -18.19 -2.44 16.16
CA VAL A 542 -18.80 -1.29 16.84
C VAL A 542 -17.93 -0.85 18.02
N GLU A 543 -17.24 -1.80 18.63
CA GLU A 543 -16.25 -1.65 19.69
C GLU A 543 -15.04 -0.84 19.19
N GLU A 544 -14.46 -1.24 18.05
CA GLU A 544 -13.33 -0.55 17.43
C GLU A 544 -13.71 0.89 17.05
N ALA A 545 -14.94 1.10 16.57
CA ALA A 545 -15.45 2.44 16.28
C ALA A 545 -15.49 3.32 17.53
N ALA A 546 -15.86 2.78 18.69
CA ALA A 546 -15.86 3.51 19.96
C ALA A 546 -14.44 3.86 20.43
N GLU A 547 -13.49 2.92 20.31
CA GLU A 547 -12.08 3.13 20.66
C GLU A 547 -11.45 4.26 19.82
N TYR A 548 -11.78 4.36 18.53
CA TYR A 548 -11.34 5.49 17.71
C TYR A 548 -11.88 6.82 18.24
N VAL A 549 -13.17 6.91 18.57
CA VAL A 549 -13.78 8.13 19.12
C VAL A 549 -13.11 8.55 20.44
N GLU A 550 -12.82 7.59 21.32
CA GLU A 550 -12.09 7.84 22.57
C GLU A 550 -10.66 8.33 22.32
N THR A 551 -9.97 7.71 21.35
CA THR A 551 -8.59 8.06 20.98
C THR A 551 -8.53 9.49 20.43
N PHE A 552 -9.44 9.85 19.53
CA PHE A 552 -9.55 11.23 19.01
C PHE A 552 -9.88 12.24 20.11
N LYS A 553 -10.61 11.82 21.15
CA LYS A 553 -10.89 12.69 22.30
C LYS A 553 -9.66 12.86 23.20
N LYS A 554 -8.97 11.77 23.55
CA LYS A 554 -7.78 11.80 24.41
C LYS A 554 -6.62 12.58 23.78
N THR A 555 -6.57 12.64 22.45
CA THR A 555 -5.51 13.32 21.69
C THR A 555 -5.79 14.80 21.42
N GLU A 556 -6.87 15.39 21.96
CA GLU A 556 -7.27 16.80 21.78
C GLU A 556 -6.13 17.82 22.06
N ASN A 557 -5.17 17.47 22.93
CA ASN A 557 -4.04 18.33 23.34
C ASN A 557 -2.68 17.98 22.68
N LYS A 558 -2.62 16.96 21.81
CA LYS A 558 -1.37 16.53 21.14
C LYS A 558 -1.52 16.72 19.62
N ASN A 559 -0.44 17.11 18.94
CA ASN A 559 -0.43 17.30 17.48
C ASN A 559 -1.07 16.10 16.76
N PHE A 560 -2.08 16.38 15.93
CA PHE A 560 -2.95 15.38 15.28
C PHE A 560 -2.19 14.41 14.34
N GLU A 561 -1.04 14.81 13.81
CA GLU A 561 -0.14 13.91 13.06
C GLU A 561 0.28 12.70 13.92
N LYS A 562 0.54 12.93 15.21
CA LYS A 562 0.89 11.86 16.16
C LYS A 562 -0.29 10.92 16.43
N ALA A 563 -1.53 11.43 16.47
CA ALA A 563 -2.72 10.60 16.67
C ALA A 563 -3.01 9.70 15.46
N LEU A 564 -2.83 10.22 14.23
CA LEU A 564 -2.92 9.42 13.01
C LEU A 564 -1.78 8.41 12.89
N GLU A 565 -0.55 8.78 13.29
CA GLU A 565 0.57 7.84 13.40
C GLU A 565 0.30 6.74 14.43
N ASP A 566 -0.25 7.07 15.60
CA ASP A 566 -0.59 6.10 16.63
C ASP A 566 -1.69 5.14 16.16
N ILE A 567 -2.70 5.64 15.43
CA ILE A 567 -3.74 4.81 14.80
C ILE A 567 -3.17 3.92 13.68
N ASN A 568 -2.26 4.45 12.86
CA ASN A 568 -1.63 3.67 11.79
C ASN A 568 -0.64 2.63 12.33
N LYS A 569 0.06 2.94 13.44
CA LYS A 569 0.88 1.98 14.19
C LYS A 569 0.03 0.87 14.79
N TRP A 570 -1.13 1.21 15.33
CA TRP A 570 -2.10 0.22 15.84
C TRP A 570 -2.62 -0.70 14.73
N LYS A 571 -2.82 -0.20 13.50
CA LYS A 571 -3.24 -1.02 12.34
C LYS A 571 -2.15 -1.93 11.74
N GLN A 572 -0.89 -1.71 12.10
CA GLN A 572 0.24 -2.52 11.64
C GLN A 572 0.67 -3.58 12.65
N GLN A 573 0.05 -3.58 13.84
CA GLN A 573 0.10 -4.65 14.84
C GLN A 573 -1.09 -5.58 14.65
#